data_AF-W4PK16-F1
#
_entry.id   AF-W4PK16-F1
#
_cell.length_a   1.000
_cell.length_b   1.000
_cell.length_c   1.000
_cell.angle_alpha   90.00
_cell.angle_beta   90.00
_cell.angle_gamma   90.00
#
_symmetry.space_group_name_H-M   'P 1'
#
loop_
_entity.id
_entity.type
_entity.pdbx_description
1 polymer ?
#
loop_
_entity_poly.entity_id
_entity_poly.type
_entity_poly.pdbx_seq_one_letter_code
_entity_poly.pdbx_strand_id
1 'polypeptide(L)'
;MRKKISWNKQYRLYSEDVKKAVKEGTGSNADINFVLMSMLRDADIPCYPVVMSHKGSGMLPITHPSIRKLNTFVVAIADTDDTFVFLDGSATGGFLNTLPPGLMVDRARLIAPDSGSQWVDLSQLGKNQILSVVNASVDADGSITGKRQSSYIGQYAAELRHRYREAKDSTEFVSNLETRENIKINEFNLKGIDEFSPKVTETFKFAKQATTNNDLIYIKPMIFLHTGKCPFIQTERQLPLEMRYNEQLTLIISLNIPEGYTVEELPAAVNIKTSDGQGTCKYQTNSQNNTVNIKYTFAYNKLFHLPEEYPDVKAFWEEVAKKNNEILVLKKI
;
A
#
# COMPACT_ATOMS: atom_id res chain seq x y z
N MET A 1 -14.47 -0.78 21.02
CA MET A 1 -15.12 -1.63 20.01
C MET A 1 -14.21 -2.74 19.47
N ARG A 2 -13.12 -2.45 18.73
CA ARG A 2 -12.29 -3.47 18.03
C ARG A 2 -11.75 -4.64 18.88
N LYS A 3 -11.55 -4.44 20.19
CA LYS A 3 -11.14 -5.50 21.13
C LYS A 3 -12.28 -6.40 21.61
N LYS A 4 -13.54 -6.04 21.37
CA LYS A 4 -14.75 -6.71 21.90
C LYS A 4 -15.56 -7.45 20.84
N ILE A 5 -15.53 -6.99 19.58
CA ILE A 5 -16.28 -7.62 18.48
C ILE A 5 -15.32 -7.89 17.33
N SER A 6 -15.24 -9.16 16.93
CA SER A 6 -14.47 -9.63 15.79
C SER A 6 -15.31 -9.62 14.51
N TRP A 7 -14.70 -9.30 13.37
CA TRP A 7 -15.39 -9.35 12.09
C TRP A 7 -15.45 -10.79 11.56
N ASN A 8 -16.66 -11.24 11.23
CA ASN A 8 -16.92 -12.59 10.70
C ASN A 8 -16.70 -12.72 9.18
N LYS A 9 -16.06 -11.73 8.55
CA LYS A 9 -15.76 -11.65 7.11
C LYS A 9 -16.98 -11.50 6.20
N GLN A 10 -18.16 -11.22 6.75
CA GLN A 10 -19.35 -10.93 5.95
C GLN A 10 -19.58 -9.43 5.81
N TYR A 11 -19.77 -8.99 4.56
CA TYR A 11 -20.29 -7.67 4.23
C TYR A 11 -21.81 -7.74 4.12
N ARG A 12 -22.49 -6.78 4.76
CA ARG A 12 -23.95 -6.67 4.75
C ARG A 12 -24.38 -5.21 4.73
N LEU A 13 -25.56 -4.94 4.19
CA LEU A 13 -26.19 -3.62 4.26
C LEU A 13 -26.94 -3.42 5.59
N TYR A 14 -27.53 -4.49 6.12
CA TYR A 14 -28.33 -4.49 7.34
C TYR A 14 -27.71 -5.40 8.39
N SER A 15 -27.95 -5.06 9.65
CA SER A 15 -27.71 -5.95 10.79
C SER A 15 -28.95 -6.80 11.04
N GLU A 16 -28.74 -8.08 11.37
CA GLU A 16 -29.82 -8.96 11.83
C GLU A 16 -30.14 -8.69 13.31
N ASP A 17 -29.10 -8.59 14.16
CA ASP A 17 -29.22 -8.28 15.59
C ASP A 17 -27.89 -7.74 16.14
N VAL A 18 -27.78 -6.41 16.27
CA VAL A 18 -26.60 -5.73 16.82
C VAL A 18 -26.33 -6.16 18.26
N LYS A 19 -27.36 -6.40 19.08
CA LYS A 19 -27.21 -6.77 20.50
C LYS A 19 -26.60 -8.16 20.61
N LYS A 20 -27.04 -9.08 19.74
CA LYS A 20 -26.46 -10.42 19.64
C LYS A 20 -24.97 -10.35 19.26
N ALA A 21 -24.61 -9.57 18.24
CA ALA A 21 -23.21 -9.42 17.82
C ALA A 21 -22.31 -8.87 18.94
N VAL A 22 -22.80 -7.92 19.74
CA VAL A 22 -22.10 -7.40 20.93
C VAL A 22 -21.93 -8.49 22.00
N LYS A 23 -22.98 -9.28 22.27
CA LYS A 23 -22.97 -10.34 23.27
C LYS A 23 -22.05 -11.50 22.89
N GLU A 24 -22.06 -11.91 21.62
CA GLU A 24 -21.26 -13.02 21.09
C GLU A 24 -19.82 -12.61 20.75
N GLY A 25 -19.54 -11.30 20.65
CA GLY A 25 -18.21 -10.79 20.32
C GLY A 25 -17.79 -11.06 18.87
N THR A 26 -18.75 -11.30 17.97
CA THR A 26 -18.52 -11.51 16.54
C THR A 26 -19.69 -10.97 15.73
N GLY A 27 -19.42 -10.43 14.53
CA GLY A 27 -20.46 -9.85 13.69
C GLY A 27 -19.99 -9.50 12.28
N SER A 28 -20.95 -9.17 11.41
CA SER A 28 -20.71 -8.64 10.07
C SER A 28 -20.20 -7.20 10.13
N ASN A 29 -19.80 -6.66 8.97
CA ASN A 29 -19.40 -5.25 8.92
C ASN A 29 -20.56 -4.31 9.30
N ALA A 30 -21.80 -4.65 8.95
CA ALA A 30 -22.98 -3.89 9.33
C ALA A 30 -23.16 -3.83 10.86
N ASP A 31 -23.07 -4.99 11.53
CA ASP A 31 -23.21 -5.05 13.00
C ASP A 31 -22.17 -4.15 13.67
N ILE A 32 -20.91 -4.25 13.24
CA ILE A 32 -19.80 -3.46 13.78
C ILE A 32 -19.99 -1.97 13.49
N ASN A 33 -20.39 -1.61 12.26
CA ASN A 33 -20.58 -0.22 11.88
C ASN A 33 -21.79 0.41 12.58
N PHE A 34 -22.86 -0.33 12.86
CA PHE A 34 -23.96 0.17 13.69
C PHE A 34 -23.54 0.40 15.15
N VAL A 35 -22.72 -0.49 15.73
CA VAL A 35 -22.14 -0.23 17.06
C VAL A 35 -21.27 1.03 17.04
N LEU A 36 -20.41 1.19 16.03
CA LEU A 36 -19.59 2.39 15.85
C LEU A 36 -20.46 3.66 15.79
N MET A 37 -21.49 3.65 14.95
CA MET A 37 -22.41 4.78 14.83
C MET A 37 -23.16 5.08 16.14
N SER A 38 -23.56 4.06 16.90
CA SER A 38 -24.17 4.26 18.23
C SER A 38 -23.19 4.96 19.17
N MET A 39 -21.93 4.50 19.21
CA MET A 39 -20.90 5.11 20.06
C MET A 39 -20.58 6.55 19.67
N LEU A 40 -20.56 6.85 18.38
CA LEU A 40 -20.31 8.21 17.88
C LEU A 40 -21.47 9.15 18.27
N ARG A 41 -22.72 8.69 18.11
CA ARG A 41 -23.91 9.46 18.50
C ARG A 41 -24.00 9.68 20.01
N ASP A 42 -23.68 8.67 20.81
CA ASP A 42 -23.61 8.81 22.28
C ASP A 42 -22.54 9.82 22.73
N ALA A 43 -21.57 10.11 21.86
CA ALA A 43 -20.52 11.11 22.08
C ALA A 43 -20.80 12.44 21.35
N ASP A 44 -22.03 12.65 20.86
CA ASP A 44 -22.46 13.84 20.12
C ASP A 44 -21.65 14.11 18.83
N ILE A 45 -21.09 13.06 18.21
CA ILE A 45 -20.38 13.16 16.93
C ILE A 45 -21.34 12.79 15.79
N PRO A 46 -21.68 13.73 14.89
CA PRO A 46 -22.54 13.45 13.74
C PRO A 46 -21.92 12.39 12.83
N CYS A 47 -22.72 11.39 12.48
CA CYS A 47 -22.28 10.31 11.60
C CYS A 47 -23.42 9.71 10.79
N TYR A 48 -23.09 9.26 9.58
CA TYR A 48 -24.06 8.83 8.58
C TYR A 48 -23.55 7.58 7.85
N PRO A 49 -24.44 6.66 7.45
CA PRO A 49 -24.04 5.52 6.65
C PRO A 49 -23.82 5.95 5.19
N VAL A 50 -22.74 5.45 4.61
CA VAL A 50 -22.40 5.58 3.19
C VAL A 50 -22.54 4.21 2.55
N VAL A 51 -23.67 3.99 1.88
CA VAL A 51 -24.07 2.69 1.33
C VAL A 51 -23.48 2.50 -0.07
N MET A 52 -23.07 1.28 -0.39
CA MET A 52 -22.40 0.97 -1.66
C MET A 52 -22.63 -0.48 -2.12
N SER A 53 -22.22 -0.76 -3.35
CA SER A 53 -21.90 -2.12 -3.79
C SER A 53 -20.41 -2.34 -3.64
N HIS A 54 -20.00 -3.34 -2.86
CA HIS A 54 -18.62 -3.76 -2.78
C HIS A 54 -18.07 -4.06 -4.18
N LYS A 55 -16.81 -3.68 -4.50
CA LYS A 55 -16.22 -3.85 -5.85
C LYS A 55 -16.43 -5.24 -6.44
N GLY A 56 -16.26 -6.28 -5.62
CA GLY A 56 -16.47 -7.69 -6.03
C GLY A 56 -17.90 -8.07 -6.43
N SER A 57 -18.88 -7.19 -6.26
CA SER A 57 -20.29 -7.38 -6.64
C SER A 57 -20.73 -6.52 -7.84
N GLY A 58 -19.78 -5.79 -8.44
CA GLY A 58 -20.01 -4.92 -9.58
C GLY A 58 -20.33 -3.47 -9.20
N MET A 59 -20.30 -2.59 -10.20
CA MET A 59 -20.51 -1.15 -10.01
C MET A 59 -21.98 -0.79 -9.84
N LEU A 60 -22.26 0.25 -9.06
CA LEU A 60 -23.58 0.85 -8.96
C LEU A 60 -23.91 1.65 -10.23
N PRO A 61 -25.02 1.34 -10.94
CA PRO A 61 -25.47 2.16 -12.05
C PRO A 61 -25.90 3.55 -11.59
N ILE A 62 -25.44 4.61 -12.25
CA ILE A 62 -25.85 6.00 -11.93
C ILE A 62 -27.30 6.25 -12.32
N THR A 63 -27.73 5.74 -13.47
CA THR A 63 -29.03 6.08 -14.06
C THR A 63 -30.18 5.31 -13.42
N HIS A 64 -29.92 4.13 -12.85
CA HIS A 64 -30.93 3.28 -12.22
C HIS A 64 -30.38 2.61 -10.94
N PRO A 65 -30.03 3.39 -9.90
CA PRO A 65 -29.55 2.83 -8.65
C PRO A 65 -30.69 2.07 -7.95
N SER A 66 -30.49 0.77 -7.71
CA SER A 66 -31.44 -0.07 -6.99
C SER A 66 -30.88 -0.43 -5.62
N ILE A 67 -31.72 -0.40 -4.59
CA ILE A 67 -31.35 -0.88 -3.25
C ILE A 67 -30.86 -2.33 -3.27
N ARG A 68 -31.32 -3.14 -4.24
CA ARG A 68 -30.88 -4.54 -4.43
C ARG A 68 -29.40 -4.67 -4.83
N LYS A 69 -28.77 -3.59 -5.30
CA LYS A 69 -27.34 -3.57 -5.65
C LYS A 69 -26.46 -3.12 -4.49
N LEU A 70 -27.05 -2.54 -3.44
CA LEU A 70 -26.35 -2.17 -2.22
C LEU A 70 -26.17 -3.41 -1.35
N ASN A 71 -24.94 -3.67 -0.93
CA ASN A 71 -24.61 -4.87 -0.15
C ASN A 71 -23.73 -4.57 1.06
N THR A 72 -23.26 -3.32 1.23
CA THR A 72 -22.50 -2.91 2.40
C THR A 72 -22.54 -1.39 2.59
N PHE A 73 -21.98 -0.92 3.71
CA PHE A 73 -21.79 0.50 3.99
C PHE A 73 -20.55 0.74 4.85
N VAL A 74 -20.03 1.97 4.78
CA VAL A 74 -19.04 2.51 5.72
C VAL A 74 -19.63 3.69 6.47
N VAL A 75 -18.98 4.14 7.53
CA VAL A 75 -19.44 5.27 8.33
C VAL A 75 -18.73 6.55 7.86
N ALA A 76 -19.50 7.53 7.42
CA ALA A 76 -19.05 8.92 7.34
C ALA A 76 -19.18 9.57 8.71
N ILE A 77 -18.10 10.16 9.19
CA ILE A 77 -18.00 10.86 10.47
C ILE A 77 -17.75 12.32 10.15
N ALA A 78 -18.58 13.23 10.66
CA ALA A 78 -18.36 14.66 10.48
C ALA A 78 -17.04 15.08 11.13
N ASP A 79 -16.18 15.71 10.35
CA ASP A 79 -14.87 16.23 10.77
C ASP A 79 -14.95 17.75 10.98
N THR A 80 -15.64 18.43 10.06
CA THR A 80 -16.11 19.82 10.19
C THR A 80 -17.56 19.91 9.71
N ASP A 81 -18.17 21.10 9.71
CA ASP A 81 -19.55 21.31 9.28
C ASP A 81 -19.83 20.75 7.86
N ASP A 82 -18.82 20.75 6.98
CA ASP A 82 -18.98 20.37 5.56
C ASP A 82 -18.04 19.22 5.10
N THR A 83 -17.25 18.62 5.99
CA THR A 83 -16.30 17.56 5.62
C THR A 83 -16.52 16.28 6.40
N PHE A 84 -16.40 15.14 5.69
CA PHE A 84 -16.47 13.82 6.27
C PHE A 84 -15.11 13.11 6.22
N VAL A 85 -14.81 12.36 7.28
CA VAL A 85 -13.84 11.27 7.24
C VAL A 85 -14.59 9.94 7.24
N PHE A 86 -14.05 8.97 6.51
CA PHE A 86 -14.69 7.67 6.34
C PHE A 86 -13.97 6.59 7.14
N LEU A 87 -14.75 5.73 7.77
CA LEU A 87 -14.24 4.61 8.55
C LEU A 87 -15.12 3.38 8.34
N ASP A 88 -14.46 2.24 8.15
CA ASP A 88 -15.09 0.93 8.33
C ASP A 88 -14.58 0.34 9.66
N GLY A 89 -15.52 0.08 10.57
CA GLY A 89 -15.22 -0.45 11.90
C GLY A 89 -14.70 -1.88 11.87
N SER A 90 -15.00 -2.63 10.81
CA SER A 90 -14.57 -4.03 10.61
C SER A 90 -13.15 -4.15 10.07
N ALA A 91 -12.60 -3.07 9.49
CA ALA A 91 -11.24 -3.02 8.95
C ALA A 91 -10.18 -3.20 10.06
N THR A 92 -9.46 -4.32 10.03
CA THR A 92 -8.46 -4.68 11.03
C THR A 92 -7.22 -3.77 10.98
N GLY A 93 -6.74 -3.42 9.79
CA GLY A 93 -5.61 -2.50 9.57
C GLY A 93 -6.00 -1.02 9.32
N GLY A 94 -7.31 -0.75 9.27
CA GLY A 94 -7.86 0.54 8.81
C GLY A 94 -7.66 1.67 9.81
N PHE A 95 -7.58 2.88 9.26
CA PHE A 95 -7.59 4.19 9.91
C PHE A 95 -8.64 5.06 9.22
N LEU A 96 -8.84 6.30 9.69
CA LEU A 96 -9.66 7.28 8.98
C LEU A 96 -9.18 7.43 7.53
N ASN A 97 -10.12 7.43 6.59
CA ASN A 97 -9.88 7.47 5.15
C ASN A 97 -8.95 6.36 4.62
N THR A 98 -8.84 5.25 5.34
CA THR A 98 -8.08 4.06 4.92
C THR A 98 -9.02 2.86 4.92
N LEU A 99 -9.84 2.76 3.88
CA LEU A 99 -10.83 1.70 3.70
C LEU A 99 -10.22 0.49 3.01
N PRO A 100 -10.62 -0.76 3.33
CA PRO A 100 -10.26 -1.92 2.53
C PRO A 100 -10.49 -1.68 1.02
N PRO A 101 -9.60 -2.14 0.11
CA PRO A 101 -9.70 -1.80 -1.32
C PRO A 101 -11.03 -2.16 -1.99
N GLY A 102 -11.73 -3.17 -1.49
CA GLY A 102 -13.06 -3.57 -1.97
C GLY A 102 -14.19 -2.57 -1.64
N LEU A 103 -13.95 -1.67 -0.69
CA LEU A 103 -14.87 -0.57 -0.29
C LEU A 103 -14.48 0.78 -0.92
N MET A 104 -13.33 0.86 -1.61
CA MET A 104 -12.86 2.09 -2.26
C MET A 104 -13.48 2.30 -3.64
N VAL A 105 -14.79 2.55 -3.67
CA VAL A 105 -15.59 2.70 -4.90
C VAL A 105 -15.68 4.16 -5.35
N ASP A 106 -15.79 4.40 -6.66
CA ASP A 106 -15.96 5.75 -7.22
C ASP A 106 -17.35 6.35 -6.93
N ARG A 107 -18.32 5.50 -6.59
CA ARG A 107 -19.73 5.85 -6.41
C ARG A 107 -20.34 5.13 -5.22
N ALA A 108 -20.58 5.88 -4.15
CA ALA A 108 -21.36 5.47 -2.99
C ALA A 108 -22.44 6.51 -2.66
N ARG A 109 -23.40 6.15 -1.81
CA ARG A 109 -24.51 7.04 -1.43
C ARG A 109 -24.46 7.35 0.06
N LEU A 110 -24.26 8.62 0.41
CA LEU A 110 -24.46 9.12 1.76
C LEU A 110 -25.96 9.15 2.05
N ILE A 111 -26.37 8.68 3.22
CA ILE A 111 -27.76 8.74 3.69
C ILE A 111 -27.82 9.64 4.92
N ALA A 112 -28.21 10.90 4.71
CA ALA A 112 -28.40 11.89 5.77
C ALA A 112 -29.90 12.25 5.89
N PRO A 113 -30.43 12.44 7.12
CA PRO A 113 -31.85 12.74 7.33
C PRO A 113 -32.33 14.03 6.65
N ASP A 114 -31.51 15.09 6.67
CA ASP A 114 -31.99 16.45 6.40
C ASP A 114 -31.49 17.08 5.08
N SER A 115 -30.46 16.50 4.44
CA SER A 115 -29.84 17.02 3.20
C SER A 115 -30.09 16.16 1.95
N GLY A 116 -30.88 15.09 2.09
CA GLY A 116 -31.09 14.11 1.02
C GLY A 116 -29.87 13.22 0.79
N SER A 117 -30.01 12.25 -0.11
CA SER A 117 -28.91 11.31 -0.42
C SER A 117 -27.96 11.89 -1.47
N GLN A 118 -26.68 11.99 -1.10
CA GLN A 118 -25.62 12.54 -1.94
C GLN A 118 -24.70 11.44 -2.47
N TRP A 119 -24.12 11.66 -3.66
CA TRP A 119 -23.06 10.79 -4.17
C TRP A 119 -21.74 11.13 -3.49
N VAL A 120 -20.98 10.10 -3.14
CA VAL A 120 -19.65 10.21 -2.52
C VAL A 120 -18.68 9.33 -3.30
N ASP A 121 -17.51 9.89 -3.62
CA ASP A 121 -16.39 9.14 -4.17
C ASP A 121 -15.49 8.64 -3.01
N LEU A 122 -15.36 7.32 -2.89
CA LEU A 122 -14.51 6.65 -1.89
C LEU A 122 -13.25 6.04 -2.53
N SER A 123 -13.01 6.27 -3.83
CA SER A 123 -11.91 5.68 -4.58
C SER A 123 -10.57 6.37 -4.30
N GLN A 124 -10.60 7.65 -3.93
CA GLN A 124 -9.41 8.48 -3.69
C GLN A 124 -9.34 9.00 -2.25
N LEU A 125 -9.42 8.08 -1.30
CA LEU A 125 -9.34 8.42 0.12
C LEU A 125 -7.89 8.42 0.62
N GLY A 126 -7.54 9.49 1.34
CA GLY A 126 -6.26 9.60 2.05
C GLY A 126 -5.04 9.55 1.12
N LYS A 127 -3.86 9.41 1.74
CA LYS A 127 -2.60 9.18 1.04
C LYS A 127 -2.15 7.74 1.26
N ASN A 128 -1.71 7.09 0.20
CA ASN A 128 -1.15 5.75 0.24
C ASN A 128 0.32 5.84 -0.19
N GLN A 129 1.20 5.91 0.81
CA GLN A 129 2.59 6.29 0.59
C GLN A 129 3.57 5.36 1.29
N ILE A 130 4.66 5.03 0.60
CA ILE A 130 5.89 4.52 1.18
C ILE A 130 7.00 5.55 0.97
N LEU A 131 7.70 5.89 2.05
CA LEU A 131 9.01 6.53 1.99
C LEU A 131 10.02 5.60 2.64
N SER A 132 11.03 5.16 1.90
CA SER A 132 12.09 4.30 2.42
C SER A 132 13.46 4.93 2.17
N VAL A 133 14.27 4.95 3.22
CA VAL A 133 15.67 5.39 3.19
C VAL A 133 16.54 4.19 3.53
N VAL A 134 17.51 3.90 2.68
CA VAL A 134 18.46 2.80 2.81
C VAL A 134 19.87 3.37 2.78
N ASN A 135 20.62 3.16 3.85
CA ASN A 135 22.05 3.46 3.89
C ASN A 135 22.78 2.14 4.01
N ALA A 136 23.65 1.83 3.05
CA ALA A 136 24.36 0.58 2.98
C ALA A 136 25.82 0.78 2.57
N SER A 137 26.66 -0.16 2.95
CA SER A 137 28.05 -0.27 2.52
C SER A 137 28.27 -1.63 1.90
N VAL A 138 29.14 -1.67 0.90
CA VAL A 138 29.59 -2.89 0.23
C VAL A 138 31.04 -3.12 0.61
N ASP A 139 31.36 -4.36 0.98
CA ASP A 139 32.72 -4.80 1.27
C ASP A 139 33.35 -5.50 0.06
N ALA A 140 34.68 -5.65 0.07
CA ALA A 140 35.44 -6.22 -1.05
C ALA A 140 35.09 -7.68 -1.38
N ASP A 141 34.50 -8.42 -0.44
CA ASP A 141 34.00 -9.79 -0.63
C ASP A 141 32.55 -9.82 -1.18
N GLY A 142 31.95 -8.65 -1.43
CA GLY A 142 30.57 -8.50 -1.88
C GLY A 142 29.53 -8.54 -0.75
N SER A 143 29.93 -8.61 0.51
CA SER A 143 29.02 -8.42 1.63
C SER A 143 28.40 -7.02 1.56
N ILE A 144 27.08 -6.92 1.73
CA ILE A 144 26.33 -5.68 1.79
C ILE A 144 25.69 -5.61 3.17
N THR A 145 26.07 -4.60 3.96
CA THR A 145 25.45 -4.33 5.26
C THR A 145 24.84 -2.95 5.27
N GLY A 146 23.73 -2.78 5.99
CA GLY A 146 23.07 -1.48 6.00
C GLY A 146 21.91 -1.37 6.96
N LYS A 147 21.28 -0.20 6.93
CA LYS A 147 20.08 0.12 7.67
C LYS A 147 19.01 0.62 6.71
N ARG A 148 17.81 0.06 6.84
CA ARG A 148 16.59 0.55 6.17
C ARG A 148 15.68 1.18 7.20
N GLN A 149 15.13 2.35 6.87
CA GLN A 149 14.06 3.01 7.60
C GLN A 149 12.94 3.35 6.64
N SER A 150 11.75 2.81 6.91
CA SER A 150 10.56 2.98 6.06
C SER A 150 9.41 3.58 6.85
N SER A 151 8.68 4.49 6.21
CA SER A 151 7.39 5.02 6.67
C SER A 151 6.32 4.57 5.71
N TYR A 152 5.28 3.91 6.23
CA TYR A 152 4.12 3.44 5.49
C TYR A 152 2.90 4.25 5.92
N ILE A 153 2.09 4.72 4.97
CA ILE A 153 0.89 5.52 5.21
C ILE A 153 -0.29 4.91 4.43
N GLY A 154 -1.49 4.98 5.01
CA GLY A 154 -2.73 4.56 4.35
C GLY A 154 -2.76 3.04 4.13
N GLN A 155 -3.07 2.61 2.91
CA GLN A 155 -3.18 1.19 2.56
C GLN A 155 -1.89 0.42 2.82
N TYR A 156 -0.71 1.01 2.59
CA TYR A 156 0.55 0.33 2.90
C TYR A 156 0.76 0.10 4.41
N ALA A 157 0.29 1.03 5.25
CA ALA A 157 0.30 0.84 6.70
C ALA A 157 -0.70 -0.25 7.12
N ALA A 158 -1.89 -0.26 6.51
CA ALA A 158 -2.91 -1.29 6.76
C ALA A 158 -2.43 -2.69 6.35
N GLU A 159 -1.77 -2.83 5.20
CA GLU A 159 -1.17 -4.08 4.73
C GLU A 159 -0.02 -4.55 5.62
N LEU A 160 0.83 -3.64 6.09
CA LEU A 160 1.88 -3.98 7.06
C LEU A 160 1.30 -4.50 8.38
N ARG A 161 0.27 -3.83 8.92
CA ARG A 161 -0.47 -4.29 10.10
C ARG A 161 -1.12 -5.65 9.89
N HIS A 162 -1.67 -5.88 8.70
CA HIS A 162 -2.27 -7.17 8.37
C HIS A 162 -1.24 -8.29 8.41
N ARG A 163 -0.12 -8.14 7.68
CA ARG A 163 0.97 -9.13 7.68
C ARG A 163 1.55 -9.37 9.07
N TYR A 164 1.69 -8.32 9.88
CA TYR A 164 2.20 -8.43 11.25
C TYR A 164 1.27 -9.27 12.15
N ARG A 165 -0.05 -9.15 11.97
CA ARG A 165 -1.04 -9.91 12.76
C ARG A 165 -1.31 -11.31 12.22
N GLU A 166 -1.02 -11.55 10.94
CA GLU A 166 -1.09 -12.90 10.36
C GLU A 166 0.08 -13.77 10.81
N ALA A 167 1.24 -13.16 11.09
CA ALA A 167 2.34 -13.85 11.75
C ALA A 167 1.93 -14.25 13.17
N LYS A 168 2.36 -15.44 13.60
CA LYS A 168 2.17 -15.97 14.96
C LYS A 168 2.81 -15.06 16.00
N ASP A 169 3.99 -14.53 15.69
CA ASP A 169 4.76 -13.63 16.54
C ASP A 169 5.73 -12.77 15.72
N SER A 170 6.45 -11.88 16.40
CA SER A 170 7.43 -10.98 15.78
C SER A 170 8.61 -11.71 15.12
N THR A 171 8.96 -12.90 15.59
CA THR A 171 10.07 -13.69 15.03
C THR A 171 9.67 -14.26 13.67
N GLU A 172 8.46 -14.82 13.57
CA GLU A 172 7.92 -15.27 12.28
C GLU A 172 7.77 -14.11 11.29
N PHE A 173 7.29 -12.95 11.75
CA PHE A 173 7.20 -11.76 10.90
C PHE A 173 8.57 -11.38 10.29
N VAL A 174 9.61 -11.34 11.12
CA VAL A 174 10.99 -11.02 10.68
C VAL A 174 11.52 -12.10 9.74
N SER A 175 11.32 -13.38 10.04
CA SER A 175 11.74 -14.50 9.18
C SER A 175 11.07 -14.45 7.80
N ASN A 176 9.78 -14.12 7.74
CA ASN A 176 9.04 -13.93 6.49
C ASN A 176 9.59 -12.74 5.68
N LEU A 177 10.00 -11.66 6.35
CA LEU A 177 10.65 -10.51 5.72
C LEU A 177 12.05 -10.88 5.18
N GLU A 178 12.87 -11.58 5.96
CA GLU A 178 14.18 -12.09 5.53
C GLU A 178 14.07 -12.92 4.25
N THR A 179 13.12 -13.87 4.24
CA THR A 179 12.88 -14.77 3.11
C THR A 179 12.44 -14.00 1.87
N ARG A 180 11.47 -13.07 2.02
CA ARG A 180 10.94 -12.31 0.88
C ARG A 180 11.98 -11.41 0.23
N GLU A 181 12.80 -10.74 1.03
CA GLU A 181 13.79 -9.77 0.53
C GLU A 181 15.17 -10.41 0.24
N ASN A 182 15.33 -11.69 0.60
CA ASN A 182 16.59 -12.43 0.58
C ASN A 182 17.71 -11.66 1.30
N ILE A 183 17.52 -11.45 2.60
CA ILE A 183 18.44 -10.76 3.52
C ILE A 183 18.52 -11.48 4.87
N LYS A 184 19.47 -11.07 5.70
CA LYS A 184 19.48 -11.32 7.15
C LYS A 184 19.21 -10.04 7.92
N ILE A 185 18.44 -10.13 9.01
CA ILE A 185 18.03 -9.01 9.85
C ILE A 185 18.61 -9.20 11.25
N ASN A 186 19.40 -8.21 11.68
CA ASN A 186 20.11 -8.29 12.97
C ASN A 186 19.41 -7.46 14.05
N GLU A 187 18.74 -6.38 13.66
CA GLU A 187 17.98 -5.50 14.53
C GLU A 187 16.68 -5.15 13.83
N PHE A 188 15.56 -5.17 14.53
CA PHE A 188 14.24 -4.88 13.98
C PHE A 188 13.39 -4.06 14.96
N ASN A 189 12.72 -3.03 14.44
CA ASN A 189 11.85 -2.16 15.23
C ASN A 189 10.64 -1.71 14.40
N LEU A 190 9.45 -1.80 15.00
CA LEU A 190 8.20 -1.26 14.48
C LEU A 190 7.61 -0.25 15.45
N LYS A 191 7.17 0.89 14.94
CA LYS A 191 6.40 1.91 15.68
C LYS A 191 5.05 2.17 15.01
N GLY A 192 3.99 2.32 15.80
CA GLY A 192 2.64 2.58 15.28
C GLY A 192 1.86 1.36 14.80
N ILE A 193 2.37 0.14 15.03
CA ILE A 193 1.75 -1.10 14.52
C ILE A 193 0.38 -1.39 15.16
N ASP A 194 0.26 -1.18 16.47
CA ASP A 194 -0.98 -1.35 17.24
C ASP A 194 -1.72 -0.04 17.52
N GLU A 195 -1.14 1.08 17.11
CA GLU A 195 -1.70 2.42 17.33
C GLU A 195 -2.78 2.74 16.29
N PHE A 196 -3.80 3.49 16.72
CA PHE A 196 -4.77 4.11 15.81
C PHE A 196 -4.13 5.34 15.15
N SER A 197 -3.28 5.08 14.16
CA SER A 197 -2.46 6.08 13.49
C SER A 197 -2.50 5.88 11.97
N PRO A 198 -2.39 6.94 11.15
CA PRO A 198 -2.28 6.80 9.70
C PRO A 198 -0.95 6.17 9.26
N LYS A 199 0.05 6.10 10.17
CA LYS A 199 1.44 5.78 9.84
C LYS A 199 1.99 4.62 10.67
N VAL A 200 2.77 3.76 10.01
CA VAL A 200 3.64 2.76 10.66
C VAL A 200 5.08 3.04 10.22
N THR A 201 6.04 2.97 11.14
CA THR A 201 7.47 3.10 10.83
C THR A 201 8.17 1.77 11.11
N GLU A 202 8.95 1.30 10.15
CA GLU A 202 9.77 0.08 10.23
C GLU A 202 11.23 0.47 10.11
N THR A 203 12.08 -0.05 10.98
CA THR A 203 13.51 0.16 10.93
C THR A 203 14.22 -1.14 11.21
N PHE A 204 15.17 -1.49 10.36
CA PHE A 204 16.00 -2.67 10.58
C PHE A 204 17.40 -2.52 10.02
N LYS A 205 18.34 -3.26 10.63
CA LYS A 205 19.68 -3.49 10.08
C LYS A 205 19.68 -4.80 9.33
N PHE A 206 20.32 -4.83 8.17
CA PHE A 206 20.36 -6.00 7.32
C PHE A 206 21.77 -6.33 6.84
N ALA A 207 21.95 -7.61 6.47
CA ALA A 207 23.07 -8.11 5.70
C ALA A 207 22.55 -8.86 4.46
N LYS A 208 23.27 -8.77 3.34
CA LYS A 208 22.99 -9.45 2.07
C LYS A 208 24.31 -9.74 1.37
N GLN A 209 24.34 -10.78 0.54
CA GLN A 209 25.50 -11.09 -0.28
C GLN A 209 25.26 -10.68 -1.74
N ALA A 210 26.20 -9.92 -2.31
CA ALA A 210 26.26 -9.64 -3.74
C ALA A 210 26.86 -10.83 -4.50
N THR A 211 26.61 -10.86 -5.81
CA THR A 211 27.32 -11.80 -6.69
C THR A 211 28.70 -11.22 -7.00
N THR A 212 29.75 -12.01 -6.81
CA THR A 212 31.13 -11.61 -7.07
C THR A 212 31.82 -12.54 -8.06
N ASN A 213 32.78 -12.00 -8.79
CA ASN A 213 33.88 -12.76 -9.39
C ASN A 213 35.21 -12.11 -8.99
N ASN A 214 36.35 -12.66 -9.41
CA ASN A 214 37.67 -12.22 -8.94
C ASN A 214 37.87 -10.69 -8.91
N ASP A 215 37.39 -9.96 -9.92
CA ASP A 215 37.63 -8.52 -10.07
C ASP A 215 36.34 -7.68 -10.06
N LEU A 216 35.15 -8.30 -10.09
CA LEU A 216 33.87 -7.62 -10.23
C LEU A 216 32.88 -7.96 -9.11
N ILE A 217 32.15 -6.95 -8.65
CA ILE A 217 31.01 -7.08 -7.75
C ILE A 217 29.75 -6.62 -8.48
N TYR A 218 28.75 -7.52 -8.58
CA TYR A 218 27.46 -7.27 -9.23
C TYR A 218 26.38 -7.04 -8.18
N ILE A 219 25.79 -5.85 -8.20
CA ILE A 219 24.86 -5.39 -7.18
C ILE A 219 23.56 -4.97 -7.83
N LYS A 220 22.42 -5.42 -7.32
CA LYS A 220 21.13 -4.76 -7.60
C LYS A 220 21.04 -3.54 -6.70
N PRO A 221 21.22 -2.33 -7.21
CA PRO A 221 21.43 -1.19 -6.33
C PRO A 221 20.11 -0.74 -5.69
N MET A 222 18.95 -1.11 -6.26
CA MET A 222 17.70 -1.23 -5.51
C MET A 222 17.72 -2.47 -4.63
N ILE A 223 18.35 -2.38 -3.45
CA ILE A 223 18.49 -3.50 -2.48
C ILE A 223 17.12 -4.11 -2.12
N PHE A 224 16.10 -3.24 -2.02
CA PHE A 224 14.69 -3.59 -1.81
C PHE A 224 13.88 -3.13 -3.01
N LEU A 225 13.37 -4.08 -3.79
CA LEU A 225 12.68 -3.77 -5.04
C LEU A 225 11.28 -3.23 -4.75
N HIS A 226 10.85 -2.22 -5.51
CA HIS A 226 9.43 -1.90 -5.62
C HIS A 226 8.69 -3.09 -6.28
N THR A 227 9.14 -3.45 -7.47
CA THR A 227 8.68 -4.65 -8.18
C THR A 227 9.82 -5.24 -9.01
N GLY A 228 9.91 -6.57 -9.01
CA GLY A 228 10.86 -7.31 -9.84
C GLY A 228 10.26 -7.90 -11.12
N LYS A 229 8.94 -7.84 -11.30
CA LYS A 229 8.23 -8.36 -12.48
C LYS A 229 6.96 -7.55 -12.75
N CYS A 230 6.52 -7.52 -14.00
CA CYS A 230 5.23 -6.90 -14.31
C CYS A 230 4.10 -7.69 -13.60
N PRO A 231 3.20 -7.02 -12.85
CA PRO A 231 2.06 -7.70 -12.23
C PRO A 231 1.00 -8.12 -13.27
N PHE A 232 1.09 -7.61 -14.50
CA PHE A 232 0.12 -7.82 -15.57
C PHE A 232 0.67 -8.80 -16.61
N ILE A 233 0.21 -10.06 -16.52
CA ILE A 233 0.70 -11.16 -17.37
C ILE A 233 -0.10 -11.37 -18.66
N GLN A 234 -1.33 -10.87 -18.73
CA GLN A 234 -2.19 -11.07 -19.90
C GLN A 234 -1.64 -10.29 -21.10
N THR A 235 -1.83 -10.80 -22.31
CA THR A 235 -1.47 -10.05 -23.53
C THR A 235 -2.50 -8.98 -23.83
N GLU A 236 -3.78 -9.29 -23.60
CA GLU A 236 -4.93 -8.45 -23.87
C GLU A 236 -6.00 -8.66 -22.79
N ARG A 237 -6.98 -7.75 -22.72
CA ARG A 237 -8.12 -7.85 -21.82
C ARG A 237 -9.42 -7.55 -22.55
N GLN A 238 -10.47 -8.27 -22.19
CA GLN A 238 -11.85 -7.97 -22.61
C GLN A 238 -12.62 -7.18 -21.54
N LEU A 239 -12.10 -7.18 -20.30
CA LEU A 239 -12.67 -6.45 -19.17
C LEU A 239 -11.70 -5.36 -18.71
N PRO A 240 -12.23 -4.22 -18.20
CA PRO A 240 -11.41 -3.16 -17.63
C PRO A 240 -10.41 -3.67 -16.59
N LEU A 241 -9.33 -2.92 -16.43
CA LEU A 241 -8.38 -3.10 -15.34
C LEU A 241 -8.69 -2.11 -14.23
N GLU A 242 -8.90 -2.62 -13.02
CA GLU A 242 -9.06 -1.81 -11.82
C GLU A 242 -7.84 -1.95 -10.90
N MET A 243 -7.24 -0.81 -10.53
CA MET A 243 -6.22 -0.73 -9.51
C MET A 243 -6.85 -0.69 -8.11
N ARG A 244 -6.10 -1.18 -7.12
CA ARG A 244 -6.60 -1.29 -5.75
C ARG A 244 -6.79 0.08 -5.09
N TYR A 245 -5.82 0.97 -5.27
CA TYR A 245 -5.75 2.31 -4.71
C TYR A 245 -4.66 3.12 -5.44
N ASN A 246 -4.59 4.43 -5.21
CA ASN A 246 -3.51 5.25 -5.76
C ASN A 246 -2.20 4.95 -5.03
N GLU A 247 -1.07 4.97 -5.72
CA GLU A 247 0.21 4.56 -5.13
C GLU A 247 1.21 5.69 -5.18
N GLN A 248 1.96 5.86 -4.09
CA GLN A 248 3.12 6.75 -4.03
C GLN A 248 4.26 6.03 -3.31
N LEU A 249 5.41 5.93 -3.97
CA LEU A 249 6.58 5.29 -3.41
C LEU A 249 7.81 6.16 -3.67
N THR A 250 8.59 6.39 -2.64
CA THR A 250 9.93 7.00 -2.75
C THR A 250 10.93 6.10 -2.05
N LEU A 251 11.96 5.68 -2.78
CA LEU A 251 13.12 4.97 -2.25
C LEU A 251 14.34 5.86 -2.44
N ILE A 252 15.08 6.08 -1.35
CA ILE A 252 16.35 6.81 -1.33
C ILE A 252 17.41 5.84 -0.84
N ILE A 253 18.38 5.54 -1.69
CA ILE A 253 19.43 4.56 -1.40
C ILE A 253 20.78 5.27 -1.51
N SER A 254 21.59 5.14 -0.46
CA SER A 254 22.99 5.55 -0.45
C SER A 254 23.84 4.30 -0.24
N LEU A 255 24.72 4.00 -1.21
CA LEU A 255 25.58 2.84 -1.21
C LEU A 255 27.04 3.27 -1.21
N ASN A 256 27.76 2.97 -0.13
CA ASN A 256 29.20 3.19 -0.07
C ASN A 256 29.93 2.04 -0.77
N ILE A 257 30.84 2.40 -1.66
CA ILE A 257 31.69 1.49 -2.43
C ILE A 257 32.95 1.17 -1.60
N PRO A 258 33.44 -0.08 -1.61
CA PRO A 258 34.65 -0.46 -0.89
C PRO A 258 35.89 0.25 -1.47
N GLU A 259 36.90 0.45 -0.63
CA GLU A 259 38.21 0.93 -1.09
C GLU A 259 38.82 -0.04 -2.11
N GLY A 260 39.56 0.51 -3.09
CA GLY A 260 40.16 -0.28 -4.16
C GLY A 260 39.17 -0.74 -5.24
N TYR A 261 37.96 -0.20 -5.28
CA TYR A 261 36.98 -0.43 -6.34
C TYR A 261 36.51 0.88 -6.97
N THR A 262 36.16 0.80 -8.26
CA THR A 262 35.51 1.88 -9.04
C THR A 262 34.20 1.38 -9.65
N VAL A 263 33.33 2.31 -10.04
CA VAL A 263 32.10 1.98 -10.78
C VAL A 263 32.47 1.74 -12.24
N GLU A 264 32.20 0.52 -12.74
CA GLU A 264 32.35 0.16 -14.15
C GLU A 264 31.04 0.43 -14.92
N GLU A 265 29.91 0.04 -14.33
CA GLU A 265 28.59 0.20 -14.93
C GLU A 265 27.58 0.72 -13.92
N LEU A 266 26.91 1.83 -14.25
CA LEU A 266 25.90 2.47 -13.41
C LEU A 266 24.56 2.55 -14.16
N PRO A 267 23.45 2.04 -13.57
CA PRO A 267 22.11 2.19 -14.12
C PRO A 267 21.76 3.63 -14.48
N ALA A 268 21.53 3.92 -15.77
CA ALA A 268 21.27 5.28 -16.25
C ALA A 268 19.99 5.90 -15.62
N ALA A 269 19.91 7.22 -15.52
CA ALA A 269 18.67 7.85 -15.08
C ALA A 269 17.57 7.67 -16.15
N VAL A 270 16.31 7.49 -15.71
CA VAL A 270 15.15 7.38 -16.62
C VAL A 270 13.92 8.03 -16.01
N ASN A 271 13.02 8.49 -16.88
CA ASN A 271 11.68 8.96 -16.53
C ASN A 271 10.67 8.25 -17.43
N ILE A 272 9.94 7.31 -16.85
CA ILE A 272 8.95 6.46 -17.52
C ILE A 272 7.57 6.99 -17.15
N LYS A 273 6.67 7.12 -18.13
CA LYS A 273 5.30 7.56 -17.89
C LYS A 273 4.33 6.79 -18.76
N THR A 274 3.12 6.59 -18.27
CA THR A 274 1.98 6.20 -19.13
C THR A 274 1.65 7.34 -20.09
N SER A 275 0.99 7.02 -21.19
CA SER A 275 0.62 7.99 -22.22
C SER A 275 -0.28 9.12 -21.68
N ASP A 276 -1.12 8.82 -20.68
CA ASP A 276 -1.97 9.78 -19.98
C ASP A 276 -1.28 10.51 -18.81
N GLY A 277 -0.02 10.17 -18.50
CA GLY A 277 0.75 10.75 -17.39
C GLY A 277 0.31 10.34 -15.99
N GLN A 278 -0.67 9.44 -15.85
CA GLN A 278 -1.21 9.03 -14.55
C GLN A 278 -0.34 8.00 -13.82
N GLY A 279 0.49 7.25 -14.55
CA GLY A 279 1.58 6.45 -14.03
C GLY A 279 2.91 7.14 -14.30
N THR A 280 3.73 7.32 -13.27
CA THR A 280 5.06 7.93 -13.40
C THR A 280 6.08 7.14 -12.59
N CYS A 281 7.26 6.95 -13.17
CA CYS A 281 8.40 6.34 -12.52
C CYS A 281 9.67 7.09 -12.89
N LYS A 282 10.36 7.65 -11.90
CA LYS A 282 11.62 8.34 -12.09
C LYS A 282 12.72 7.59 -11.33
N TYR A 283 13.76 7.20 -12.05
CA TYR A 283 14.97 6.62 -11.49
C TYR A 283 16.09 7.63 -11.69
N GLN A 284 16.65 8.13 -10.60
CA GLN A 284 17.79 9.03 -10.62
C GLN A 284 18.97 8.34 -9.98
N THR A 285 20.13 8.39 -10.64
CA THR A 285 21.39 7.88 -10.13
C THR A 285 22.42 9.00 -10.07
N ASN A 286 23.33 8.94 -9.12
CA ASN A 286 24.53 9.76 -9.07
C ASN A 286 25.66 8.97 -8.40
N SER A 287 26.89 9.12 -8.88
CA SER A 287 28.07 8.54 -8.23
C SER A 287 29.07 9.65 -7.94
N GLN A 288 29.42 9.82 -6.67
CA GLN A 288 30.39 10.82 -6.22
C GLN A 288 31.00 10.37 -4.89
N ASN A 289 32.29 10.66 -4.67
CA ASN A 289 32.99 10.41 -3.40
C ASN A 289 32.87 8.96 -2.90
N ASN A 290 33.05 7.96 -3.78
CA ASN A 290 32.84 6.53 -3.47
C ASN A 290 31.44 6.17 -2.94
N THR A 291 30.45 7.01 -3.22
CA THR A 291 29.05 6.74 -2.88
C THR A 291 28.20 6.76 -4.15
N VAL A 292 27.40 5.72 -4.33
CA VAL A 292 26.31 5.69 -5.31
C VAL A 292 25.01 6.05 -4.63
N ASN A 293 24.34 7.07 -5.13
CA ASN A 293 23.06 7.55 -4.64
C ASN A 293 21.98 7.28 -5.67
N ILE A 294 20.90 6.64 -5.24
CA ILE A 294 19.72 6.39 -6.08
C ILE A 294 18.49 7.00 -5.42
N LYS A 295 17.74 7.76 -6.21
CA LYS A 295 16.40 8.20 -5.86
C LYS A 295 15.41 7.64 -6.87
N TYR A 296 14.57 6.73 -6.38
CA TYR A 296 13.48 6.15 -7.13
C TYR A 296 12.16 6.73 -6.63
N THR A 297 11.36 7.30 -7.53
CA THR A 297 10.01 7.79 -7.22
C THR A 297 9.01 7.17 -8.18
N PHE A 298 7.96 6.59 -7.63
CA PHE A 298 6.86 5.99 -8.36
C PHE A 298 5.54 6.60 -7.90
N ALA A 299 4.65 6.92 -8.83
CA ALA A 299 3.28 7.30 -8.53
C ALA A 299 2.32 6.73 -9.57
N TYR A 300 1.16 6.27 -9.11
CA TYR A 300 0.10 5.75 -9.98
C TYR A 300 -1.26 6.23 -9.48
N ASN A 301 -1.91 7.10 -10.25
CA ASN A 301 -3.09 7.85 -9.78
C ASN A 301 -4.41 7.45 -10.47
N LYS A 302 -4.37 6.69 -11.57
CA LYS A 302 -5.57 6.24 -12.28
C LYS A 302 -5.98 4.84 -11.84
N LEU A 303 -7.22 4.71 -11.37
CA LEU A 303 -7.70 3.46 -10.80
C LEU A 303 -8.49 2.58 -11.75
N PHE A 304 -9.01 3.14 -12.84
CA PHE A 304 -9.84 2.43 -13.80
C PHE A 304 -9.28 2.65 -15.20
N HIS A 305 -9.01 1.56 -15.90
CA HIS A 305 -8.47 1.55 -17.26
C HIS A 305 -9.37 0.71 -18.15
N LEU A 306 -9.75 1.28 -19.28
CA LEU A 306 -10.50 0.55 -20.29
C LEU A 306 -9.62 -0.53 -20.95
N PRO A 307 -10.22 -1.58 -21.56
CA PRO A 307 -9.48 -2.62 -22.27
C PRO A 307 -8.42 -2.09 -23.25
N GLU A 308 -8.73 -0.99 -23.95
CA GLU A 308 -7.87 -0.37 -24.97
C GLU A 308 -6.64 0.33 -24.35
N GLU A 309 -6.71 0.72 -23.08
CA GLU A 309 -5.62 1.38 -22.35
C GLU A 309 -4.64 0.36 -21.74
N TYR A 310 -5.05 -0.91 -21.63
CA TYR A 310 -4.27 -1.97 -20.99
C TYR A 310 -2.86 -2.16 -21.58
N PRO A 311 -2.64 -2.12 -22.91
CA PRO A 311 -1.29 -2.27 -23.47
C PRO A 311 -0.31 -1.21 -22.95
N ASP A 312 -0.74 0.05 -22.80
CA ASP A 312 0.09 1.14 -22.26
C ASP A 312 0.43 0.89 -20.78
N VAL A 313 -0.56 0.48 -19.99
CA VAL A 313 -0.37 0.13 -18.57
C VAL A 313 0.62 -1.03 -18.43
N LYS A 314 0.48 -2.07 -19.24
CA LYS A 314 1.36 -3.24 -19.19
C LYS A 314 2.80 -2.86 -19.57
N ALA A 315 2.98 -2.15 -20.67
CA ALA A 315 4.30 -1.70 -21.13
C ALA A 315 4.99 -0.83 -20.07
N PHE A 316 4.25 0.09 -19.44
CA PHE A 316 4.76 0.90 -18.33
C PHE A 316 5.28 0.03 -17.18
N TRP A 317 4.51 -0.96 -16.72
CA TRP A 317 4.94 -1.82 -15.61
C TRP A 317 6.07 -2.79 -15.99
N GLU A 318 6.16 -3.23 -17.25
CA GLU A 318 7.28 -4.00 -17.77
C GLU A 318 8.58 -3.19 -17.76
N GLU A 319 8.53 -1.93 -18.20
CA GLU A 319 9.69 -1.04 -18.19
C GLU A 319 10.12 -0.71 -16.74
N VAL A 320 9.17 -0.46 -15.84
CA VAL A 320 9.44 -0.28 -14.41
C VAL A 320 10.11 -1.52 -13.81
N ALA A 321 9.58 -2.71 -14.09
CA ALA A 321 10.15 -3.95 -13.57
C ALA A 321 11.55 -4.22 -14.13
N LYS A 322 11.77 -3.97 -15.43
CA LYS A 322 13.09 -4.06 -16.06
C LYS A 322 14.06 -3.10 -15.37
N LYS A 323 13.68 -1.84 -15.20
CA LYS A 323 14.53 -0.81 -14.60
C LYS A 323 14.94 -1.14 -13.16
N ASN A 324 14.00 -1.62 -12.37
CA ASN A 324 14.25 -2.02 -10.98
C ASN A 324 15.25 -3.18 -10.86
N ASN A 325 15.40 -4.01 -11.89
CA ASN A 325 16.30 -5.16 -11.91
C ASN A 325 17.70 -4.87 -12.46
N GLU A 326 17.98 -3.65 -12.94
CA GLU A 326 19.30 -3.31 -13.46
C GLU A 326 20.40 -3.48 -12.42
N ILE A 327 21.61 -3.77 -12.90
CA ILE A 327 22.77 -4.12 -12.10
C ILE A 327 23.76 -2.95 -12.12
N LEU A 328 24.31 -2.65 -10.95
CA LEU A 328 25.51 -1.85 -10.74
C LEU A 328 26.70 -2.80 -10.71
N VAL A 329 27.74 -2.49 -11.50
CA VAL A 329 28.98 -3.26 -11.54
C VAL A 329 30.11 -2.43 -10.95
N LEU A 330 30.77 -2.98 -9.93
CA LEU A 330 32.00 -2.44 -9.37
C LEU A 330 33.18 -3.27 -9.87
N LYS A 331 34.30 -2.62 -10.16
CA LYS A 331 35.53 -3.25 -10.63
C LYS A 331 36.70 -2.89 -9.72
N LYS A 332 37.51 -3.89 -9.38
CA LYS A 332 38.74 -3.69 -8.62
C LYS A 332 39.75 -2.87 -9.43
N ILE A 333 40.37 -1.89 -8.78
CA ILE A 333 41.37 -0.98 -9.37
C ILE A 333 42.69 -1.70 -9.59
#